data_AF-A0A7S0A8K5-F1
#
_entry.id   AF-A0A7S0A8K5-F1
#
_cell.length_a   1.000
_cell.length_b   1.000
_cell.length_c   1.000
_cell.angle_alpha   90.00
_cell.angle_beta   90.00
_cell.angle_gamma   90.00
#
_symmetry.space_group_name_H-M   'P 1'
#
loop_
_entity.id
_entity.type
_entity.pdbx_description
1 polymer ?
#
loop_
_entity_poly.entity_id
_entity_poly.type
_entity_poly.pdbx_seq_one_letter_code
_entity_poly.pdbx_strand_id
1 'polypeptide(L)'
;CLPCGINTPLAFAVISEVMLPAGIVAATDVAKTPEQIAVCAWHAGVAANLVSGVIGLLGGALGPLALKVAPKAALLVVFAGIGATSLGVDQVVVCFAAGYAGLLPLMMSILIHTGGIHMPRCGALLVVILGSAFG
;
A
#
# COMPACT_ATOMS: atom_id res chain seq x y z
N CYS A 1 -14.77 -8.59 2.71
CA CYS A 1 -14.23 -7.22 2.55
C CYS A 1 -13.40 -6.94 3.79
N LEU A 2 -12.18 -6.41 3.75
CA LEU A 2 -11.48 -5.88 4.92
C LEU A 2 -11.69 -4.35 4.98
N PRO A 3 -11.67 -3.69 6.15
CA PRO A 3 -11.66 -2.24 6.26
C PRO A 3 -10.25 -1.76 5.87
N CYS A 4 -9.92 -1.93 4.60
CA CYS A 4 -8.68 -1.48 4.01
C CYS A 4 -8.88 -0.03 3.56
N GLY A 5 -7.89 0.82 3.84
CA GLY A 5 -7.93 2.27 3.57
C GLY A 5 -8.36 2.67 2.17
N ILE A 6 -8.66 3.97 2.02
CA ILE A 6 -9.25 4.57 0.81
C ILE A 6 -8.37 4.41 -0.46
N ASN A 7 -7.07 4.14 -0.29
CA ASN A 7 -6.12 3.88 -1.37
C ASN A 7 -5.18 2.72 -0.99
N THR A 8 -4.51 2.12 -1.98
CA THR A 8 -3.65 0.94 -1.80
C THR A 8 -2.51 1.15 -0.78
N PRO A 9 -1.76 2.27 -0.79
CA PRO A 9 -0.73 2.52 0.23
C PRO A 9 -1.29 2.65 1.64
N LEU A 10 -2.42 3.35 1.81
CA LEU A 10 -3.08 3.52 3.10
C LEU A 10 -3.67 2.21 3.60
N ALA A 11 -4.23 1.39 2.71
CA ALA A 11 -4.68 0.05 3.03
C ALA A 11 -3.53 -0.80 3.60
N PHE A 12 -2.37 -0.79 2.94
CA PHE A 12 -1.17 -1.47 3.44
C PHE A 12 -0.74 -0.93 4.80
N ALA A 13 -0.66 0.39 4.96
CA ALA A 13 -0.29 1.01 6.22
C ALA A 13 -1.26 0.64 7.37
N VAL A 14 -2.57 0.65 7.14
CA VAL A 14 -3.57 0.27 8.15
C VAL A 14 -3.44 -1.20 8.53
N ILE A 15 -3.16 -2.09 7.57
CA ILE A 15 -3.00 -3.52 7.86
C ILE A 15 -1.72 -3.76 8.68
N SER A 16 -0.57 -3.24 8.24
CA SER A 16 0.73 -3.53 8.86
C SER A 16 0.95 -2.77 10.18
N GLU A 17 0.51 -1.52 10.27
CA GLU A 17 0.78 -0.66 11.43
C GLU A 17 -0.37 -0.63 12.46
N VAL A 18 -1.59 -1.07 12.10
CA VAL A 18 -2.73 -1.06 13.02
C VAL A 18 -3.32 -2.44 13.24
N MET A 19 -3.77 -3.12 12.19
CA MET A 19 -4.48 -4.40 12.34
C MET A 19 -3.54 -5.51 12.84
N LEU A 20 -2.32 -5.57 12.33
CA LEU A 20 -1.31 -6.54 12.74
C LEU A 20 -0.90 -6.40 14.22
N PRO A 21 -0.46 -5.23 14.72
CA PRO A 21 -0.14 -5.09 16.14
C PRO A 21 -1.37 -5.26 17.05
N ALA A 22 -2.55 -4.82 16.63
CA ALA A 22 -3.78 -5.09 17.37
C ALA A 22 -4.09 -6.60 17.47
N GLY A 23 -3.85 -7.34 16.40
CA GLY A 23 -3.96 -8.80 16.39
C GLY A 23 -2.92 -9.49 17.29
N ILE A 24 -1.66 -9.03 17.28
CA ILE A 24 -0.59 -9.57 18.13
C ILE A 24 -0.91 -9.31 19.62
N VAL A 25 -1.37 -8.11 19.97
CA VAL A 25 -1.80 -7.77 21.34
C VAL A 25 -3.05 -8.54 21.76
N ALA A 26 -3.97 -8.82 20.83
CA ALA A 26 -5.11 -9.68 21.12
C ALA A 26 -4.71 -11.16 21.29
N ALA A 27 -3.64 -11.60 20.63
CA ALA A 27 -3.14 -12.97 20.67
C ALA A 27 -2.30 -13.31 21.91
N THR A 28 -1.84 -12.31 22.68
CA THR A 28 -1.19 -12.55 23.99
C THR A 28 -2.17 -13.03 25.06
N ASP A 29 -3.46 -12.90 24.79
CA ASP A 29 -4.54 -13.33 25.68
C ASP A 29 -4.96 -14.76 25.31
N VAL A 30 -4.47 -15.75 26.06
CA VAL A 30 -4.64 -17.20 25.80
C VAL A 30 -6.12 -17.62 25.81
N ALA A 31 -7.00 -16.80 26.38
CA ALA A 31 -8.44 -17.05 26.46
C ALA A 31 -9.20 -16.74 25.15
N LYS A 32 -8.59 -16.06 24.18
CA LYS A 32 -9.30 -15.62 22.96
C LYS A 32 -9.19 -16.64 21.84
N THR A 33 -10.33 -16.93 21.21
CA THR A 33 -10.35 -17.77 20.00
C THR A 33 -9.77 -16.99 18.80
N PRO A 34 -9.27 -17.68 17.75
CA PRO A 34 -8.73 -17.03 16.55
C PRO A 34 -9.73 -16.06 15.89
N GLU A 35 -11.02 -16.39 15.98
CA GLU A 35 -12.12 -15.57 15.49
C GLU A 35 -12.24 -14.25 16.28
N GLN A 36 -12.11 -14.30 17.61
CA GLN A 36 -12.15 -13.11 18.46
C GLN A 36 -10.94 -12.20 18.23
N ILE A 37 -9.77 -12.78 17.97
CA ILE A 37 -8.55 -12.04 17.61
C ILE A 37 -8.76 -11.32 16.27
N ALA A 38 -9.33 -12.02 15.27
CA ALA A 38 -9.63 -11.44 13.97
C ALA A 38 -10.67 -10.31 14.05
N VAL A 39 -11.72 -10.45 14.87
CA VAL A 39 -12.73 -9.41 15.11
C VAL A 39 -12.11 -8.20 15.83
N CYS A 40 -11.17 -8.42 16.75
CA CYS A 40 -10.46 -7.32 17.42
C CYS A 40 -9.60 -6.52 16.43
N ALA A 41 -8.81 -7.21 15.59
CA ALA A 41 -8.02 -6.59 14.53
C ALA A 41 -8.92 -5.86 13.51
N TRP A 42 -10.08 -6.43 13.19
CA TRP A 42 -11.10 -5.81 12.34
C TRP A 42 -11.61 -4.49 12.90
N HIS A 43 -12.03 -4.46 14.17
CA HIS A 43 -12.53 -3.25 14.81
C HIS A 43 -11.46 -2.16 14.89
N ALA A 44 -10.20 -2.55 15.16
CA ALA A 44 -9.07 -1.62 15.13
C ALA A 44 -8.89 -0.99 13.73
N GLY A 45 -9.01 -1.78 12.66
CA GLY A 45 -8.98 -1.30 11.28
C GLY A 45 -10.14 -0.34 10.95
N VAL A 46 -11.36 -0.65 11.39
CA VAL A 46 -12.52 0.25 11.21
C VAL A 46 -12.32 1.58 11.94
N ALA A 47 -11.83 1.53 13.18
CA ALA A 47 -11.54 2.73 13.98
C ALA A 47 -10.46 3.60 13.32
N ALA A 48 -9.39 2.99 12.81
CA ALA A 48 -8.33 3.71 12.10
C ALA A 48 -8.84 4.41 10.83
N ASN A 49 -9.72 3.76 10.07
CA ASN A 49 -10.32 4.40 8.89
C ASN A 49 -11.22 5.59 9.26
N LEU A 50 -11.98 5.48 10.35
CA LEU A 50 -12.80 6.60 10.83
C LEU A 50 -11.91 7.78 11.24
N VAL A 51 -10.85 7.53 12.00
CA VAL A 51 -9.88 8.56 12.42
C VAL A 51 -9.19 9.17 11.19
N SER A 52 -8.76 8.35 10.24
CA SER A 52 -8.17 8.83 8.98
C SER A 52 -9.14 9.72 8.19
N GLY A 53 -10.42 9.35 8.13
CA GLY A 53 -11.47 10.17 7.51
C GLY A 53 -11.67 11.51 8.22
N VAL A 54 -11.69 11.53 9.55
CA VAL A 54 -11.78 12.77 10.34
C VAL A 54 -10.56 13.67 10.11
N ILE A 55 -9.35 13.10 10.13
CA ILE A 55 -8.11 13.83 9.81
C ILE A 55 -8.16 14.37 8.38
N GLY A 56 -8.67 13.59 7.43
CA GLY A 56 -8.85 14.01 6.04
C GLY A 56 -9.85 15.15 5.88
N LEU A 57 -10.96 15.15 6.64
CA LEU A 57 -11.94 16.24 6.64
C LEU A 57 -11.35 17.53 7.23
N LEU A 58 -10.66 17.43 8.36
CA LEU A 58 -9.99 18.57 9.00
C LEU A 58 -8.85 19.11 8.13
N GLY A 59 -8.03 18.22 7.57
CA GLY A 59 -6.94 18.54 6.66
C GLY A 59 -7.45 19.09 5.32
N GLY A 60 -8.60 18.64 4.83
CA GLY A 60 -9.25 19.14 3.62
C GLY A 60 -9.74 20.58 3.76
N ALA A 61 -10.26 20.96 4.94
CA ALA A 61 -10.62 22.34 5.24
C ALA A 61 -9.39 23.28 5.26
N LEU A 62 -8.23 22.76 5.69
CA LEU A 62 -6.95 23.48 5.68
C LEU A 62 -6.16 23.31 4.37
N GLY A 63 -6.61 22.44 3.47
CA GLY A 63 -5.94 22.10 2.21
C GLY A 63 -5.64 23.31 1.31
N PRO A 64 -6.57 24.27 1.13
CA PRO A 64 -6.31 25.48 0.35
C PRO A 64 -5.22 26.38 0.95
N LEU A 65 -5.03 26.32 2.28
CA LEU A 65 -3.96 27.05 2.97
C LEU A 65 -2.62 26.31 2.84
N ALA A 66 -2.64 24.98 2.94
CA ALA A 66 -1.45 24.15 2.74
C ALA A 66 -0.88 24.29 1.32
N LEU A 67 -1.74 24.37 0.30
CA LEU A 67 -1.31 24.56 -1.10
C LEU A 67 -0.73 25.96 -1.39
N LYS A 68 -0.98 26.95 -0.53
CA LYS A 68 -0.34 28.28 -0.65
C LYS A 68 1.08 28.31 -0.10
N VAL A 69 1.40 27.41 0.84
CA VAL A 69 2.71 27.36 1.51
C VAL A 69 3.60 26.26 0.94
N ALA A 70 3.03 25.10 0.60
CA ALA A 70 3.77 23.96 0.10
C ALA A 70 3.86 23.95 -1.44
N PRO A 71 5.06 23.87 -2.03
CA PRO A 71 5.20 23.69 -3.47
C PRO A 71 4.70 22.30 -3.90
N LYS A 72 4.09 22.20 -5.08
CA LYS A 72 3.53 20.94 -5.62
C LYS A 72 4.55 19.79 -5.64
N ALA A 73 5.83 20.11 -5.84
CA ALA A 73 6.92 19.15 -5.81
C ALA A 73 7.06 18.46 -4.44
N ALA A 74 6.88 19.19 -3.33
CA ALA A 74 6.97 18.62 -2.00
C ALA A 74 5.86 17.61 -1.72
N LEU A 75 4.62 17.88 -2.19
CA LEU A 75 3.52 16.91 -2.07
C LEU A 75 3.78 15.64 -2.89
N LEU A 76 4.29 15.79 -4.12
CA LEU A 76 4.59 14.64 -4.98
C LEU A 76 5.71 13.76 -4.42
N VAL A 77 6.74 14.36 -3.81
CA VAL A 77 7.84 13.61 -3.19
C VAL A 77 7.34 12.79 -2.00
N VAL A 78 6.48 13.35 -1.15
CA VAL A 78 5.91 12.61 -0.02
C VAL A 78 5.04 11.45 -0.51
N PHE A 79 4.21 11.67 -1.53
CA PHE A 79 3.38 10.61 -2.10
C PHE A 79 4.22 9.50 -2.76
N ALA A 80 5.26 9.89 -3.52
CA ALA A 80 6.21 8.96 -4.12
C ALA A 80 6.97 8.16 -3.05
N GLY A 81 7.39 8.81 -1.96
CA GLY A 81 8.08 8.16 -0.84
C GLY A 81 7.21 7.11 -0.16
N ILE A 82 5.97 7.46 0.22
CA ILE A 82 5.04 6.51 0.86
C ILE A 82 4.73 5.35 -0.07
N GLY A 83 4.51 5.60 -1.37
CA GLY A 83 4.27 4.55 -2.36
C GLY A 83 5.48 3.64 -2.56
N ALA A 84 6.68 4.20 -2.68
CA ALA A 84 7.91 3.44 -2.84
C ALA A 84 8.22 2.55 -1.62
N THR A 85 8.01 3.07 -0.41
CA THR A 85 8.25 2.30 0.81
C THR A 85 7.16 1.25 1.04
N SER A 86 5.89 1.63 0.96
CA SER A 86 4.78 0.73 1.34
C SER A 86 4.45 -0.32 0.29
N LEU A 87 4.71 -0.04 -1.00
CA LEU A 87 4.43 -0.97 -2.10
C LEU A 87 5.71 -1.50 -2.75
N GLY A 88 6.75 -0.67 -2.86
CA GLY A 88 7.98 -1.04 -3.56
C GLY A 88 8.82 -2.04 -2.78
N VAL A 89 9.07 -1.80 -1.49
CA VAL A 89 9.96 -2.65 -0.68
C VAL A 89 9.40 -4.06 -0.54
N ASP A 90 8.11 -4.19 -0.23
CA ASP A 90 7.45 -5.49 -0.06
C ASP A 90 7.48 -6.30 -1.37
N GLN A 91 7.15 -5.65 -2.49
CA GLN A 91 7.21 -6.28 -3.81
C GLN A 91 8.63 -6.72 -4.18
N VAL A 92 9.65 -5.92 -3.84
CA VAL A 92 11.04 -6.28 -4.07
C VAL A 92 11.43 -7.54 -3.29
N VAL A 93 11.02 -7.65 -2.02
CA VAL A 93 11.27 -8.84 -1.20
C VAL A 93 10.59 -10.08 -1.79
N VAL A 94 9.32 -9.97 -2.20
CA VAL A 94 8.59 -11.06 -2.87
C VAL A 94 9.25 -11.46 -4.20
N CYS A 95 9.68 -10.49 -5.00
CA CYS A 95 10.39 -10.75 -6.26
C CYS A 95 11.71 -11.49 -6.02
N PHE A 96 12.49 -11.13 -4.99
CA PHE A 96 13.71 -11.85 -4.64
C PHE A 96 13.44 -13.25 -4.08
N ALA A 97 12.35 -13.43 -3.31
CA ALA A 97 11.94 -14.75 -2.81
C ALA A 97 11.52 -15.70 -3.94
N ALA A 98 10.89 -15.18 -5.00
CA ALA A 98 10.48 -15.94 -6.17
C ALA A 98 11.62 -16.18 -7.20
N GLY A 99 12.81 -15.59 -7.00
CA GLY A 99 13.96 -15.77 -7.88
C GLY A 99 13.74 -15.23 -9.30
N TYR A 100 13.96 -16.08 -10.32
CA TYR A 100 13.94 -15.66 -11.74
C TYR A 100 12.56 -15.16 -12.21
N ALA A 101 11.48 -15.76 -11.70
CA ALA A 101 10.09 -15.41 -12.04
C ALA A 101 9.72 -13.98 -11.58
N GLY A 102 10.26 -13.54 -10.44
CA GLY A 102 10.01 -12.20 -9.90
C GLY A 102 10.87 -11.11 -10.53
N LEU A 103 12.06 -11.45 -11.04
CA LEU A 103 12.99 -10.48 -11.64
C LEU A 103 12.52 -10.00 -13.02
N LEU A 104 11.91 -10.89 -13.81
CA LEU A 104 11.37 -10.61 -15.14
C LEU A 104 10.38 -9.44 -15.18
N PRO A 105 9.29 -9.44 -14.38
CA PRO A 105 8.33 -8.34 -14.39
C PRO A 105 8.93 -7.03 -13.85
N LEU A 106 9.91 -7.11 -12.95
CA LEU A 106 10.62 -5.95 -12.42
C LEU A 106 11.51 -5.30 -13.48
N MET A 107 12.29 -6.10 -14.22
CA MET A 107 13.09 -5.62 -15.36
C MET A 107 12.21 -5.00 -16.45
N MET A 108 11.10 -5.65 -16.82
CA MET A 108 10.19 -5.11 -17.82
C MET A 108 9.54 -3.80 -17.37
N SER A 109 9.14 -3.70 -16.10
CA SER A 109 8.54 -2.48 -15.56
C SER A 109 9.51 -1.29 -15.63
N ILE A 110 10.78 -1.52 -15.30
CA ILE A 110 11.83 -0.51 -15.44
C ILE A 110 12.04 -0.17 -16.93
N LEU A 111 12.17 -1.18 -17.80
CA LEU A 111 12.41 -0.98 -19.24
C LEU A 111 11.27 -0.19 -19.93
N ILE A 112 10.01 -0.49 -19.60
CA ILE A 112 8.85 0.25 -20.14
C ILE A 112 8.84 1.69 -19.62
N HIS A 113 9.25 1.90 -18.36
CA HIS A 113 9.24 3.23 -17.74
C HIS A 113 10.40 4.12 -18.22
N THR A 114 11.64 3.63 -18.23
CA THR A 114 12.84 4.41 -18.61
C THR A 114 13.22 4.28 -20.07
N GLY A 115 12.78 3.23 -20.77
CA GLY A 115 13.13 2.97 -22.17
C GLY A 115 12.34 3.80 -23.19
N GLY A 116 11.44 4.68 -22.75
CA GLY A 116 10.65 5.55 -23.65
C GLY A 116 9.67 4.79 -24.55
N ILE A 117 9.41 3.50 -24.26
CA ILE A 117 8.48 2.66 -25.02
C ILE A 117 7.06 3.07 -24.64
N HIS A 118 6.47 3.94 -25.44
CA HIS A 118 5.08 4.36 -25.28
C HIS A 118 4.11 3.22 -25.64
N MET A 119 3.88 2.31 -24.69
CA MET A 119 2.82 1.32 -24.82
C MET A 119 1.45 1.97 -24.51
N PRO A 120 0.43 1.78 -25.36
CA PRO A 120 -0.89 2.35 -25.13
C PRO A 120 -1.57 1.69 -23.94
N ARG A 121 -1.75 2.45 -22.84
CA ARG A 121 -2.58 2.21 -21.63
C ARG A 121 -2.45 0.87 -20.86
N CYS A 122 -1.78 -0.15 -21.40
CA CYS A 122 -1.80 -1.53 -20.89
C CYS A 122 -0.40 -2.13 -20.65
N GLY A 123 0.66 -1.31 -20.58
CA GLY A 123 2.03 -1.83 -20.33
C GLY A 123 2.12 -2.71 -19.08
N ALA A 124 1.41 -2.34 -18.01
CA ALA A 124 1.33 -3.16 -16.80
C ALA A 124 0.63 -4.51 -17.00
N LEU A 125 -0.39 -4.59 -17.87
CA LEU A 125 -1.07 -5.85 -18.19
C LEU A 125 -0.14 -6.83 -18.90
N LEU A 126 0.70 -6.29 -19.80
CA LEU A 126 1.65 -7.07 -20.58
C LEU A 126 2.76 -7.65 -19.68
N VAL A 127 3.21 -6.87 -18.69
CA VAL A 127 4.11 -7.33 -17.62
C VAL A 127 3.48 -8.46 -16.81
N VAL A 128 2.20 -8.33 -16.44
CA VAL A 128 1.49 -9.37 -15.68
C VAL A 128 1.33 -10.64 -16.49
N ILE A 129 0.92 -10.54 -17.77
CA ILE A 129 0.73 -11.71 -18.64
C ILE A 129 2.05 -12.43 -18.88
N LEU A 130 3.13 -11.72 -19.19
CA LEU A 130 4.44 -12.35 -19.36
C LEU A 130 4.98 -12.91 -18.04
N GLY A 131 4.86 -12.17 -16.93
CA GLY A 131 5.26 -12.67 -15.61
C GLY A 131 4.52 -13.96 -15.23
N SER A 132 3.23 -14.06 -15.55
CA SER A 132 2.41 -15.25 -15.27
C SER A 132 2.68 -16.41 -16.23
N ALA A 133 3.25 -16.16 -17.41
CA ALA A 133 3.58 -17.19 -18.38
C ALA A 133 4.95 -17.84 -18.13
N PHE A 134 5.85 -17.14 -17.42
CA PHE A 134 7.23 -17.57 -17.15
C PHE A 134 7.52 -17.88 -15.67
N GLY A 135 6.56 -17.65 -14.77
CA GLY A 135 6.63 -17.97 -13.33
C GLY A 135 5.67 -19.07 -12.94
#